data_AF-A0A9E4JEI7-F1
#
_entry.id   AF-A0A9E4JEI7-F1
#
_cell.length_a   1.000
_cell.length_b   1.000
_cell.length_c   1.000
_cell.angle_alpha   90.00
_cell.angle_beta   90.00
_cell.angle_gamma   90.00
#
_symmetry.space_group_name_H-M   'P 1'
#
loop_
_entity.id
_entity.type
_entity.pdbx_description
1 polymer ?
#
loop_
_entity_poly.entity_id
_entity_poly.type
_entity_poly.pdbx_seq_one_letter_code
_entity_poly.pdbx_strand_id
1 'polypeptide(L)'
;MNGDGLADIITGAERGGDVAWYEYPTWSKHVIQTGVDCYTDMDVFDVDGDGDLDVIYPEHQGTPSGMIWLENPMPSGKTGDNWVRRKIGNGGAHDLEVAKNPKDDRLYVLGHQQEGRLFVQTAPKATTWDEFALEGLALADIDGDLDLDIIRLGSWLENPGDAKGVWKAYSIGQASGDNATAGDLNGDGRIDVLFTPGRSAGSTTWWESPADPKQPWTRHVLDPNAGAHTPNIVDVDNDGDLDVILGSEAGEGVALFVNDGKAQPSFRKQFVAMEPQHNVRVADFGNDGDIDFAGTNFLKGSPLVFYEVKCPGSPSPPEVAPPKRSLSLWLAADHGVSTSGGKVSVWKDQSGRGIDASQTKPELQPALVANAINGRPAVRFVPSDLGKSTNGNQLDFSYEINGLSELTIALVSANLSRQCHAFGCENTLDNHGTLAAPISWQQSGDWGTTYLTPLQGNVSFRFGTGEEDNVTVYDRPSSVMESVTVTVAVKKGAVEDLYIQGNKVLTVSNQLTTLKNNKTLGHLGLGRANTYFHGDIGEVLVYEAALSEAELNQLQAYLKGKYSP
;
A
#
# COMPACT_ATOMS: atom_id res chain seq x y z
N MET A 1 2.89 0.39 -11.72
CA MET A 1 3.98 1.23 -12.28
C MET A 1 5.31 0.50 -12.41
N ASN A 2 5.68 -0.32 -11.43
CA ASN A 2 6.94 -1.08 -11.36
C ASN A 2 6.87 -2.50 -11.97
N GLY A 3 5.70 -2.91 -12.49
CA GLY A 3 5.46 -4.23 -13.06
C GLY A 3 5.26 -5.36 -12.04
N ASP A 4 4.98 -5.05 -10.77
CA ASP A 4 4.72 -6.04 -9.71
C ASP A 4 3.30 -6.64 -9.73
N GLY A 5 2.41 -6.08 -10.56
CA GLY A 5 1.03 -6.52 -10.71
C GLY A 5 0.07 -5.94 -9.66
N LEU A 6 0.53 -4.98 -8.85
CA LEU A 6 -0.29 -4.23 -7.89
C LEU A 6 -0.52 -2.81 -8.43
N ALA A 7 -1.64 -2.19 -8.05
CA ALA A 7 -1.89 -0.82 -8.45
C ALA A 7 -1.08 0.15 -7.57
N ASP A 8 -0.51 1.15 -8.22
CA ASP A 8 0.22 2.23 -7.56
C ASP A 8 -0.55 3.54 -7.71
N ILE A 9 -0.23 4.55 -6.89
CA ILE A 9 -0.82 5.89 -7.06
C ILE A 9 0.16 6.81 -7.76
N ILE A 10 -0.25 7.44 -8.85
CA ILE A 10 0.46 8.56 -9.47
C ILE A 10 -0.11 9.89 -8.95
N THR A 11 0.78 10.86 -8.72
CA THR A 11 0.41 12.22 -8.33
C THR A 11 1.21 13.24 -9.13
N GLY A 12 0.63 14.41 -9.31
CA GLY A 12 1.26 15.58 -9.90
C GLY A 12 0.87 16.81 -9.10
N ALA A 13 1.73 17.82 -9.14
CA ALA A 13 1.55 19.04 -8.38
C ALA A 13 1.74 20.30 -9.23
N GLU A 14 0.94 21.32 -8.92
CA GLU A 14 1.05 22.65 -9.52
C GLU A 14 2.28 23.42 -9.02
N ARG A 15 2.62 24.52 -9.73
CA ARG A 15 3.53 25.59 -9.28
C ARG A 15 4.97 25.14 -9.00
N GLY A 16 5.50 24.27 -9.87
CA GLY A 16 6.87 23.78 -9.75
C GLY A 16 6.99 22.61 -8.77
N GLY A 17 5.92 21.81 -8.62
CA GLY A 17 5.89 20.61 -7.81
C GLY A 17 6.51 19.40 -8.53
N ASP A 18 6.25 18.21 -7.99
CA ASP A 18 6.74 16.95 -8.55
C ASP A 18 5.60 16.20 -9.25
N VAL A 19 5.94 15.45 -10.31
CA VAL A 19 5.20 14.24 -10.69
C VAL A 19 5.90 13.06 -10.01
N ALA A 20 5.15 12.27 -9.25
CA ALA A 20 5.67 11.19 -8.43
C ALA A 20 4.65 10.08 -8.27
N TRP A 21 5.12 8.83 -8.17
CA TRP A 21 4.27 7.69 -7.85
C TRP A 21 4.56 7.16 -6.44
N TYR A 22 3.59 6.48 -5.84
CA TYR A 22 3.65 5.89 -4.52
C TYR A 22 3.43 4.38 -4.63
N GLU A 23 4.43 3.63 -4.18
CA GLU A 23 4.50 2.17 -4.35
C GLU A 23 3.65 1.42 -3.33
N TYR A 24 2.63 0.70 -3.77
CA TYR A 24 1.86 -0.18 -2.88
C TYR A 24 2.70 -1.41 -2.45
N PRO A 25 2.55 -1.96 -1.24
CA PRO A 25 1.75 -1.49 -0.10
C PRO A 25 2.50 -0.50 0.80
N THR A 26 3.77 -0.20 0.50
CA THR A 26 4.63 0.57 1.41
C THR A 26 4.32 2.07 1.40
N TRP A 27 3.68 2.53 0.33
CA TRP A 27 3.48 3.91 -0.09
C TRP A 27 4.79 4.70 -0.16
N SER A 28 5.85 4.03 -0.60
CA SER A 28 7.14 4.67 -0.83
C SER A 28 7.02 5.64 -2.00
N LYS A 29 7.34 6.93 -1.77
CA LYS A 29 7.30 7.97 -2.81
C LYS A 29 8.51 7.85 -3.72
N HIS A 30 8.26 7.79 -5.02
CA HIS A 30 9.26 7.79 -6.09
C HIS A 30 9.01 9.00 -7.00
N VAL A 31 9.96 9.94 -7.02
CA VAL A 31 9.86 11.16 -7.83
C VAL A 31 10.25 10.85 -9.27
N ILE A 32 9.35 11.15 -10.21
CA ILE A 32 9.58 11.00 -11.66
C ILE A 32 10.20 12.27 -12.22
N GLN A 33 9.59 13.41 -11.96
CA GLN A 33 10.05 14.69 -12.46
C GLN A 33 9.76 15.81 -11.46
N THR A 34 10.73 16.70 -11.25
CA THR A 34 10.61 17.87 -10.36
C THR A 34 10.42 19.16 -11.14
N GLY A 35 9.81 20.17 -10.53
CA GLY A 35 9.75 21.52 -11.09
C GLY A 35 8.76 21.63 -12.26
N VAL A 36 7.73 20.79 -12.27
CA VAL A 36 6.67 20.80 -13.28
C VAL A 36 5.45 21.56 -12.79
N ASP A 37 4.57 21.91 -13.73
CA ASP A 37 3.26 22.47 -13.44
C ASP A 37 2.20 21.55 -14.05
N CYS A 38 1.97 20.44 -13.35
CA CYS A 38 0.86 19.55 -13.62
C CYS A 38 -0.38 20.18 -12.98
N TYR A 39 -1.29 20.68 -13.81
CA TYR A 39 -2.31 21.61 -13.33
C TYR A 39 -3.37 20.89 -12.50
N THR A 40 -4.19 20.04 -13.13
CA THR A 40 -5.43 19.60 -12.48
C THR A 40 -5.78 18.12 -12.69
N ASP A 41 -5.24 17.47 -13.72
CA ASP A 41 -5.55 16.07 -14.02
C ASP A 41 -4.38 15.30 -14.63
N MET A 42 -4.43 13.97 -14.57
CA MET A 42 -3.50 13.06 -15.22
C MET A 42 -4.14 11.70 -15.46
N ASP A 43 -3.57 10.93 -16.38
CA ASP A 43 -3.95 9.55 -16.62
C ASP A 43 -2.74 8.69 -17.02
N VAL A 44 -2.89 7.37 -17.00
CA VAL A 44 -1.83 6.40 -17.26
C VAL A 44 -2.21 5.39 -18.34
N PHE A 45 -1.35 5.24 -19.34
CA PHE A 45 -1.55 4.31 -20.46
C PHE A 45 -0.21 3.83 -21.01
N ASP A 46 -0.19 2.63 -21.59
CA ASP A 46 0.92 2.15 -22.42
C ASP A 46 0.86 2.87 -23.79
N VAL A 47 1.58 3.99 -23.91
CA VAL A 47 1.47 4.89 -25.07
C VAL A 47 2.18 4.32 -26.29
N ASP A 48 3.37 3.76 -26.12
CA ASP A 48 4.18 3.23 -27.22
C ASP A 48 4.13 1.70 -27.36
N GLY A 49 3.35 1.04 -26.50
CA GLY A 49 2.98 -0.36 -26.64
C GLY A 49 4.07 -1.32 -26.20
N ASP A 50 5.00 -0.89 -25.35
CA ASP A 50 6.13 -1.67 -24.86
C ASP A 50 5.80 -2.49 -23.58
N GLY A 51 4.61 -2.26 -23.02
CA GLY A 51 4.02 -3.04 -21.95
C GLY A 51 4.22 -2.47 -20.54
N ASP A 52 4.77 -1.27 -20.42
CA ASP A 52 4.68 -0.49 -19.19
C ASP A 52 3.63 0.63 -19.29
N LEU A 53 3.28 1.23 -18.14
CA LEU A 53 2.34 2.35 -18.11
C LEU A 53 3.13 3.65 -18.06
N ASP A 54 2.74 4.59 -18.92
CA ASP A 54 3.25 5.94 -18.99
C ASP A 54 2.33 6.93 -18.29
N VAL A 55 2.82 8.15 -18.03
CA VAL A 55 2.00 9.21 -17.41
C VAL A 55 1.69 10.30 -18.41
N ILE A 56 0.42 10.61 -18.62
CA ILE A 56 -0.07 11.68 -19.49
C ILE A 56 -0.67 12.79 -18.64
N TYR A 57 -0.29 14.05 -18.88
CA TYR A 57 -0.82 15.20 -18.13
C TYR A 57 -0.78 16.51 -18.93
N PRO A 58 -1.68 17.48 -18.67
CA PRO A 58 -1.62 18.81 -19.24
C PRO A 58 -0.63 19.65 -18.45
N GLU A 59 0.33 20.24 -19.15
CA GLU A 59 1.35 21.07 -18.52
C GLU A 59 1.11 22.56 -18.78
N HIS A 60 1.12 23.32 -17.69
CA HIS A 60 0.83 24.75 -17.70
C HIS A 60 2.07 25.67 -17.69
N GLN A 61 3.28 25.10 -17.58
CA GLN A 61 4.54 25.86 -17.62
C GLN A 61 5.32 25.62 -18.91
N GLY A 62 5.51 26.71 -19.66
CA GLY A 62 6.20 26.71 -20.96
C GLY A 62 5.39 27.49 -21.99
N THR A 63 6.05 28.11 -22.95
CA THR A 63 5.38 28.78 -24.07
C THR A 63 5.72 28.05 -25.37
N PRO A 64 4.78 27.30 -25.98
CA PRO A 64 3.39 27.07 -25.53
C PRO A 64 3.26 25.91 -24.52
N SER A 65 2.27 26.04 -23.63
CA SER A 65 1.67 24.94 -22.85
C SER A 65 1.32 23.76 -23.76
N GLY A 66 1.17 22.57 -23.19
CA GLY A 66 0.87 21.41 -24.00
C GLY A 66 0.50 20.18 -23.23
N MET A 67 0.01 19.20 -23.98
CA MET A 67 -0.21 17.85 -23.49
C MET A 67 1.13 17.09 -23.54
N ILE A 68 1.53 16.53 -22.40
CA ILE A 68 2.81 15.88 -22.18
C ILE A 68 2.56 14.40 -21.84
N TRP A 69 3.47 13.53 -22.26
CA TRP A 69 3.59 12.21 -21.67
C TRP A 69 5.02 11.94 -21.20
N LEU A 70 5.16 11.19 -20.11
CA LEU A 70 6.42 10.73 -19.56
C LEU A 70 6.51 9.24 -19.83
N GLU A 71 7.46 8.86 -20.69
CA GLU A 71 7.75 7.47 -21.03
C GLU A 71 8.43 6.80 -19.85
N ASN A 72 7.83 5.72 -19.36
CA ASN A 72 8.39 4.89 -18.32
C ASN A 72 9.55 4.05 -18.91
N PRO A 73 10.70 3.94 -18.23
CA PRO A 73 11.85 3.24 -18.80
C PRO A 73 11.74 1.70 -18.74
N MET A 74 10.69 1.13 -18.16
CA MET A 74 10.52 -0.32 -18.05
C MET A 74 10.15 -0.91 -19.43
N PRO A 75 10.16 -2.24 -19.61
CA PRO A 75 10.89 -3.23 -18.82
C PRO A 75 12.41 -3.16 -19.03
N SER A 76 12.91 -2.26 -19.89
CA SER A 76 14.33 -2.21 -20.31
C SER A 76 15.26 -1.50 -19.31
N GLY A 77 14.71 -0.65 -18.45
CA GLY A 77 15.37 0.12 -17.42
C GLY A 77 14.94 -0.27 -16.00
N LYS A 78 15.25 0.57 -15.02
CA LYS A 78 14.81 0.47 -13.63
C LYS A 78 13.87 1.63 -13.31
N THR A 79 12.99 1.46 -12.33
CA THR A 79 12.03 2.47 -11.85
C THR A 79 12.64 3.77 -11.29
N GLY A 80 13.97 3.91 -11.30
CA GLY A 80 14.73 5.13 -10.99
C GLY A 80 15.58 5.68 -12.14
N ASP A 81 15.44 5.13 -13.35
CA ASP A 81 16.04 5.70 -14.57
C ASP A 81 15.24 6.94 -15.03
N ASN A 82 15.86 7.80 -15.85
CA ASN A 82 15.23 9.05 -16.29
C ASN A 82 14.07 8.75 -17.25
N TRP A 83 12.84 8.89 -16.77
CA TRP A 83 11.64 8.91 -17.60
C TRP A 83 11.78 9.95 -18.72
N VAL A 84 11.38 9.58 -19.94
CA VAL A 84 11.58 10.45 -21.10
C VAL A 84 10.36 11.32 -21.30
N ARG A 85 10.52 12.62 -21.04
CA ARG A 85 9.45 13.60 -21.29
C ARG A 85 9.26 13.87 -22.78
N ARG A 86 8.03 13.69 -23.26
CA ARG A 86 7.63 13.87 -24.66
C ARG A 86 6.40 14.75 -24.78
N LYS A 87 6.28 15.45 -25.91
CA LYS A 87 5.13 16.33 -26.20
C LYS A 87 4.16 15.64 -27.14
N ILE A 88 2.89 15.58 -26.75
CA ILE A 88 1.78 15.10 -27.61
C ILE A 88 1.38 16.21 -28.58
N GLY A 89 1.15 17.41 -28.07
CA GLY A 89 0.78 18.56 -28.90
C GLY A 89 0.70 19.86 -28.11
N ASN A 90 0.41 20.95 -28.82
CA ASN A 90 0.18 22.26 -28.18
C ASN A 90 -1.27 22.33 -27.69
N GLY A 91 -1.50 23.00 -26.58
CA GLY A 91 -2.82 23.07 -25.94
C GLY A 91 -2.72 22.62 -24.50
N GLY A 92 -2.88 23.57 -23.58
CA GLY A 92 -3.19 23.23 -22.19
C GLY A 92 -4.61 22.70 -22.06
N ALA A 93 -4.87 21.96 -20.98
CA ALA A 93 -6.22 21.56 -20.58
C ALA A 93 -6.34 21.72 -19.07
N HIS A 94 -7.57 21.94 -18.59
CA HIS A 94 -7.87 21.80 -17.18
C HIS A 94 -7.97 20.30 -16.86
N ASP A 95 -8.93 19.61 -17.45
CA ASP A 95 -9.12 18.18 -17.20
C ASP A 95 -8.76 17.37 -18.44
N LEU A 96 -8.53 16.07 -18.27
CA LEU A 96 -8.16 15.20 -19.37
C LEU A 96 -8.85 13.85 -19.26
N GLU A 97 -9.14 13.26 -20.42
CA GLU A 97 -9.60 11.88 -20.54
C GLU A 97 -8.70 11.16 -21.54
N VAL A 98 -8.21 9.98 -21.19
CA VAL A 98 -7.47 9.12 -22.12
C VAL A 98 -8.18 7.80 -22.28
N ALA A 99 -8.34 7.36 -23.53
CA ALA A 99 -8.91 6.06 -23.80
C ALA A 99 -8.30 5.43 -25.06
N LYS A 100 -8.22 4.11 -25.05
CA LYS A 100 -7.83 3.34 -26.23
C LYS A 100 -9.09 3.00 -27.04
N ASN A 101 -9.10 3.42 -28.29
CA ASN A 101 -10.24 3.23 -29.18
C ASN A 101 -10.40 1.74 -29.58
N PRO A 102 -11.52 1.07 -29.24
CA PRO A 102 -11.67 -0.36 -29.50
C PRO A 102 -11.64 -0.76 -30.99
N LYS A 103 -12.11 0.12 -31.88
CA LYS A 103 -12.19 -0.15 -33.34
C LYS A 103 -10.84 -0.22 -34.02
N ASP A 104 -9.85 0.55 -33.56
CA ASP A 104 -8.58 0.68 -34.26
C ASP A 104 -7.33 0.65 -33.36
N ASP A 105 -7.47 0.39 -32.06
CA ASP A 105 -6.40 0.29 -31.07
C ASP A 105 -5.56 1.57 -30.87
N ARG A 106 -5.99 2.73 -31.39
CA ARG A 106 -5.28 4.01 -31.24
C ARG A 106 -5.65 4.67 -29.91
N LEU A 107 -4.69 5.35 -29.28
CA LEU A 107 -4.94 6.16 -28.10
C LEU A 107 -5.54 7.51 -28.48
N TYR A 108 -6.58 7.91 -27.73
CA TYR A 108 -7.26 9.20 -27.81
C TYR A 108 -6.98 9.93 -26.50
N VAL A 109 -6.44 11.14 -26.58
CA VAL A 109 -6.20 12.03 -25.44
C VAL A 109 -7.06 13.27 -25.65
N LEU A 110 -8.08 13.44 -24.81
CA LEU A 110 -9.06 14.50 -24.89
C LEU A 110 -8.84 15.48 -23.74
N GLY A 111 -8.62 16.76 -24.06
CA GLY A 111 -8.54 17.83 -23.07
C GLY A 111 -9.85 18.60 -22.93
N HIS A 112 -10.17 19.00 -21.70
CA HIS A 112 -11.30 19.87 -21.37
C HIS A 112 -10.85 21.25 -20.88
N GLN A 113 -11.62 22.30 -21.23
CA GLN A 113 -11.40 23.70 -20.87
C GLN A 113 -10.08 24.29 -21.36
N GLN A 114 -10.01 25.62 -21.33
CA GLN A 114 -8.87 26.42 -21.77
C GLN A 114 -8.53 26.24 -23.25
N GLU A 115 -7.50 25.45 -23.58
CA GLU A 115 -7.05 25.14 -24.94
C GLU A 115 -7.30 23.67 -25.29
N GLY A 116 -8.27 23.04 -24.61
CA GLY A 116 -8.67 21.64 -24.76
C GLY A 116 -8.83 21.21 -26.22
N ARG A 117 -8.25 20.05 -26.53
CA ARG A 117 -8.13 19.47 -27.87
C ARG A 117 -8.27 17.96 -27.80
N LEU A 118 -8.60 17.35 -28.92
CA LEU A 118 -8.48 15.92 -29.12
C LEU A 118 -7.15 15.65 -29.84
N PHE A 119 -6.33 14.79 -29.24
CA PHE A 119 -5.16 14.20 -29.86
C PHE A 119 -5.40 12.72 -30.10
N VAL A 120 -5.19 12.25 -31.33
CA VAL A 120 -5.34 10.84 -31.68
C VAL A 120 -4.02 10.34 -32.24
N GLN A 121 -3.54 9.18 -31.78
CA GLN A 121 -2.35 8.60 -32.38
C GLN A 121 -2.54 8.44 -33.90
N THR A 122 -1.48 8.69 -34.69
CA THR A 122 -1.56 8.53 -36.15
C THR A 122 -1.68 7.07 -36.59
N ALA A 123 -1.27 6.15 -35.72
CA ALA A 123 -1.40 4.69 -35.85
C ALA A 123 -1.32 4.07 -34.44
N PRO A 124 -1.77 2.83 -34.24
CA PRO A 124 -1.65 2.16 -32.94
C PRO A 124 -0.20 2.16 -32.45
N LYS A 125 0.02 2.52 -31.18
CA LYS A 125 1.36 2.56 -30.56
C LYS A 125 2.31 3.60 -31.16
N ALA A 126 1.81 4.52 -31.99
CA ALA A 126 2.63 5.57 -32.56
C ALA A 126 2.85 6.70 -31.56
N THR A 127 4.06 7.24 -31.52
CA THR A 127 4.39 8.42 -30.70
C THR A 127 4.08 9.75 -31.39
N THR A 128 3.38 9.69 -32.53
CA THR A 128 2.95 10.84 -33.35
C THR A 128 1.44 10.98 -33.35
N TRP A 129 0.95 12.23 -33.39
CA TRP A 129 -0.44 12.57 -33.09
C TRP A 129 -1.08 13.43 -34.18
N ASP A 130 -2.31 13.11 -34.55
CA ASP A 130 -3.24 14.00 -35.23
C ASP A 130 -3.94 14.87 -34.17
N GLU A 131 -4.11 16.17 -34.45
CA GLU A 131 -4.66 17.15 -33.50
C GLU A 131 -5.94 17.77 -34.06
N PHE A 132 -7.00 17.81 -33.24
CA PHE A 132 -8.31 18.33 -33.61
C PHE A 132 -8.79 19.37 -32.59
N ALA A 133 -9.40 20.45 -33.08
CA ALA A 133 -10.03 21.48 -32.25
C ALA A 133 -11.39 21.01 -31.72
N LEU A 134 -11.37 19.94 -30.93
CA LEU A 134 -12.51 19.31 -30.28
C LEU A 134 -12.21 19.16 -28.80
N GLU A 135 -13.21 19.37 -27.96
CA GLU A 135 -13.13 19.21 -26.51
C GLU A 135 -14.34 18.40 -26.03
N GLY A 136 -14.22 17.79 -24.86
CA GLY A 136 -15.32 17.07 -24.22
C GLY A 136 -15.01 16.78 -22.77
N LEU A 137 -15.88 16.02 -22.14
CA LEU A 137 -15.83 15.65 -20.74
C LEU A 137 -15.50 14.16 -20.52
N ALA A 138 -15.82 13.31 -21.49
CA ALA A 138 -15.60 11.88 -21.42
C ALA A 138 -15.58 11.27 -22.84
N LEU A 139 -15.01 10.08 -22.97
CA LEU A 139 -14.99 9.26 -24.17
C LEU A 139 -15.79 7.97 -23.93
N ALA A 140 -16.66 7.59 -24.87
CA ALA A 140 -17.38 6.32 -24.81
C ALA A 140 -17.95 5.93 -26.18
N ASP A 141 -18.18 4.64 -26.41
CA ASP A 141 -18.91 4.15 -27.59
C ASP A 141 -20.42 4.31 -27.36
N ILE A 142 -21.00 5.45 -27.75
CA ILE A 142 -22.38 5.81 -27.41
C ILE A 142 -23.39 5.10 -28.31
N ASP A 143 -23.04 4.84 -29.57
CA ASP A 143 -23.92 4.20 -30.55
C ASP A 143 -23.60 2.74 -30.88
N GLY A 144 -22.60 2.16 -30.22
CA GLY A 144 -22.30 0.73 -30.24
C GLY A 144 -21.55 0.28 -31.49
N ASP A 145 -20.84 1.19 -32.15
CA ASP A 145 -20.12 0.94 -33.40
C ASP A 145 -18.62 0.60 -33.18
N LEU A 146 -18.18 0.65 -31.92
CA LEU A 146 -16.83 0.43 -31.41
C LEU A 146 -15.83 1.57 -31.61
N ASP A 147 -16.19 2.66 -32.28
CA ASP A 147 -15.42 3.90 -32.11
C ASP A 147 -15.85 4.71 -30.90
N LEU A 148 -14.88 5.37 -30.30
CA LEU A 148 -15.12 6.28 -29.19
C LEU A 148 -15.69 7.60 -29.71
N ASP A 149 -16.85 7.94 -29.18
CA ASP A 149 -17.50 9.23 -29.29
C ASP A 149 -17.06 10.17 -28.18
N ILE A 150 -17.35 11.47 -28.35
CA ILE A 150 -17.06 12.49 -27.34
C ILE A 150 -18.35 12.94 -26.66
N ILE A 151 -18.40 12.81 -25.33
CA ILE A 151 -19.46 13.41 -24.52
C ILE A 151 -19.09 14.87 -24.25
N ARG A 152 -19.99 15.80 -24.57
CA ARG A 152 -19.79 17.24 -24.39
C ARG A 152 -21.08 17.92 -23.97
N LEU A 153 -21.16 18.29 -22.69
CA LEU A 153 -22.20 19.16 -22.09
C LEU A 153 -23.59 19.05 -22.72
N GLY A 154 -24.35 18.02 -22.33
CA GLY A 154 -25.72 17.82 -22.81
C GLY A 154 -25.83 17.34 -24.26
N SER A 155 -24.71 17.02 -24.89
CA SER A 155 -24.64 16.41 -26.23
C SER A 155 -23.54 15.35 -26.28
N TRP A 156 -23.59 14.49 -27.29
CA TRP A 156 -22.49 13.63 -27.70
C TRP A 156 -22.12 13.91 -29.15
N LEU A 157 -20.86 13.72 -29.51
CA LEU A 157 -20.33 13.94 -30.86
C LEU A 157 -19.94 12.58 -31.45
N GLU A 158 -20.64 12.18 -32.51
CA GLU A 158 -20.42 10.94 -33.26
C GLU A 158 -19.09 10.99 -33.99
N ASN A 159 -18.24 9.99 -33.73
CA ASN A 159 -16.99 9.82 -34.44
C ASN A 159 -17.27 9.45 -35.90
N PRO A 160 -16.62 10.11 -36.87
CA PRO A 160 -16.81 9.81 -38.29
C PRO A 160 -16.18 8.47 -38.74
N GLY A 161 -15.69 7.63 -37.83
CA GLY A 161 -15.00 6.36 -38.09
C GLY A 161 -13.48 6.44 -37.98
N ASP A 162 -12.87 7.55 -38.43
CA ASP A 162 -11.41 7.73 -38.47
C ASP A 162 -10.89 8.95 -37.67
N ALA A 163 -11.79 9.61 -36.93
CA ALA A 163 -11.61 10.90 -36.25
C ALA A 163 -11.35 12.13 -37.16
N LYS A 164 -11.12 11.98 -38.47
CA LYS A 164 -10.74 13.07 -39.40
C LYS A 164 -11.91 13.73 -40.11
N GLY A 165 -13.05 13.03 -40.16
CA GLY A 165 -14.29 13.54 -40.73
C GLY A 165 -15.00 14.60 -39.87
N VAL A 166 -16.25 14.87 -40.22
CA VAL A 166 -17.10 15.81 -39.48
C VAL A 166 -17.75 15.08 -38.32
N TRP A 167 -17.40 15.50 -37.10
CA TRP A 167 -18.04 15.06 -35.86
C TRP A 167 -19.42 15.69 -35.73
N LYS A 168 -20.46 14.84 -35.69
CA LYS A 168 -21.85 15.31 -35.62
C LYS A 168 -22.35 15.30 -34.18
N ALA A 169 -22.89 16.43 -33.73
CA ALA A 169 -23.45 16.53 -32.38
C ALA A 169 -24.92 16.08 -32.35
N TYR A 170 -25.27 15.25 -31.37
CA TYR A 170 -26.64 14.86 -31.04
C TYR A 170 -26.92 15.21 -29.57
N SER A 171 -28.18 15.54 -29.26
CA SER A 171 -28.55 16.01 -27.93
C SER A 171 -28.79 14.83 -26.98
N ILE A 172 -28.13 14.87 -25.82
CA ILE A 172 -28.49 14.07 -24.65
C ILE A 172 -29.63 14.78 -23.91
N GLY A 173 -29.47 16.09 -23.67
CA GLY A 173 -30.50 16.93 -23.09
C GLY A 173 -29.93 18.17 -22.40
N GLN A 174 -30.73 18.84 -21.59
CA GLN A 174 -30.28 19.99 -20.80
C GLN A 174 -29.53 19.53 -19.54
N ALA A 175 -28.32 19.02 -19.75
CA ALA A 175 -27.40 18.70 -18.66
C ALA A 175 -26.71 19.97 -18.16
N SER A 176 -26.48 20.04 -16.85
CA SER A 176 -25.67 21.06 -16.20
C SER A 176 -24.56 20.34 -15.44
N GLY A 177 -23.31 20.67 -15.72
CA GLY A 177 -22.18 20.04 -15.04
C GLY A 177 -20.84 20.49 -15.55
N ASP A 178 -19.81 20.25 -14.74
CA ASP A 178 -18.42 20.54 -15.09
C ASP A 178 -17.66 19.26 -15.46
N ASN A 179 -18.16 18.08 -15.07
CA ASN A 179 -17.56 16.77 -15.35
C ASN A 179 -18.62 15.75 -15.78
N ALA A 180 -18.17 14.70 -16.47
CA ALA A 180 -18.99 13.56 -16.87
C ALA A 180 -18.22 12.24 -16.80
N THR A 181 -18.96 11.15 -16.71
CA THR A 181 -18.46 9.79 -16.95
C THR A 181 -19.58 8.97 -17.58
N ALA A 182 -19.27 7.79 -18.11
CA ALA A 182 -20.20 6.99 -18.89
C ALA A 182 -20.10 5.50 -18.55
N GLY A 183 -21.23 4.80 -18.58
CA GLY A 183 -21.32 3.38 -18.25
C GLY A 183 -22.76 2.88 -18.28
N ASP A 184 -22.96 1.57 -18.35
CA ASP A 184 -24.28 0.93 -18.36
C ASP A 184 -24.84 0.80 -16.94
N LEU A 185 -25.53 1.85 -16.46
CA LEU A 185 -25.98 1.95 -15.06
C LEU A 185 -27.26 1.14 -14.77
N ASN A 186 -27.99 0.70 -15.79
CA ASN A 186 -29.22 -0.09 -15.65
C ASN A 186 -29.09 -1.53 -16.19
N GLY A 187 -27.92 -1.91 -16.69
CA GLY A 187 -27.60 -3.26 -17.16
C GLY A 187 -28.29 -3.64 -18.47
N ASP A 188 -28.64 -2.67 -19.30
CA ASP A 188 -29.38 -2.91 -20.54
C ASP A 188 -28.51 -2.99 -21.81
N GLY A 189 -27.19 -2.91 -21.64
CA GLY A 189 -26.18 -3.02 -22.67
C GLY A 189 -25.95 -1.72 -23.46
N ARG A 190 -26.51 -0.60 -23.02
CA ARG A 190 -26.27 0.72 -23.63
C ARG A 190 -25.50 1.61 -22.66
N ILE A 191 -24.67 2.48 -23.23
CA ILE A 191 -23.87 3.40 -22.45
C ILE A 191 -24.73 4.60 -22.03
N ASP A 192 -24.90 4.77 -20.73
CA ASP A 192 -25.51 5.95 -20.13
C ASP A 192 -24.47 7.01 -19.77
N VAL A 193 -24.93 8.21 -19.44
CA VAL A 193 -24.04 9.33 -19.07
C VAL A 193 -24.41 9.91 -17.70
N LEU A 194 -23.41 10.04 -16.84
CA LEU A 194 -23.51 10.72 -15.54
C LEU A 194 -22.85 12.09 -15.64
N PHE A 195 -23.57 13.16 -15.31
CA PHE A 195 -23.01 14.52 -15.19
C PHE A 195 -22.98 14.97 -13.73
N THR A 196 -21.88 15.58 -13.31
CA THR A 196 -21.73 16.18 -11.98
C THR A 196 -21.63 17.70 -12.06
N PRO A 197 -22.19 18.44 -11.09
CA PRO A 197 -22.25 19.90 -11.12
C PRO A 197 -20.90 20.58 -10.82
N GLY A 198 -19.84 19.83 -10.50
CA GLY A 198 -18.53 20.37 -10.19
C GLY A 198 -18.55 21.24 -8.94
N ARG A 199 -17.99 22.44 -9.05
CA ARG A 199 -17.98 23.44 -7.96
C ARG A 199 -19.28 24.24 -7.88
N SER A 200 -20.19 24.04 -8.82
CA SER A 200 -21.45 24.78 -8.91
C SER A 200 -22.54 24.13 -8.04
N ALA A 201 -23.49 24.93 -7.57
CA ALA A 201 -24.70 24.38 -6.97
C ALA A 201 -25.52 23.66 -8.04
N GLY A 202 -25.85 22.39 -7.83
CA GLY A 202 -26.60 21.62 -8.80
C GLY A 202 -26.87 20.19 -8.34
N SER A 203 -27.37 19.38 -9.27
CA SER A 203 -27.66 17.97 -9.04
C SER A 203 -26.71 17.12 -9.87
N THR A 204 -26.26 16.00 -9.31
CA THR A 204 -25.69 14.91 -10.09
C THR A 204 -26.83 14.22 -10.84
N THR A 205 -26.72 14.11 -12.16
CA THR A 205 -27.78 13.58 -13.03
C THR A 205 -27.29 12.43 -13.87
N TRP A 206 -28.07 11.35 -13.89
CA TRP A 206 -27.91 10.22 -14.78
C TRP A 206 -28.85 10.38 -15.98
N TRP A 207 -28.32 10.19 -17.18
CA TRP A 207 -29.04 10.23 -18.43
C TRP A 207 -29.02 8.85 -19.07
N GLU A 208 -30.18 8.21 -19.07
CA GLU A 208 -30.40 6.88 -19.62
C GLU A 208 -30.53 6.96 -21.14
N SER A 209 -29.70 6.20 -21.83
CA SER A 209 -29.60 6.16 -23.28
C SER A 209 -30.80 5.42 -23.89
N PRO A 210 -31.49 5.99 -24.89
CA PRO A 210 -32.51 5.27 -25.63
C PRO A 210 -31.87 4.21 -26.57
N ALA A 211 -32.69 3.30 -27.09
CA ALA A 211 -32.21 2.26 -28.02
C ALA A 211 -31.52 2.81 -29.29
N ASP A 212 -31.92 4.00 -29.72
CA ASP A 212 -31.19 4.80 -30.72
C ASP A 212 -30.74 6.08 -30.01
N PRO A 213 -29.44 6.29 -29.71
CA PRO A 213 -28.94 7.40 -28.90
C PRO A 213 -29.14 8.78 -29.55
N LYS A 214 -29.70 8.82 -30.77
CA LYS A 214 -30.12 10.02 -31.49
C LYS A 214 -31.56 10.44 -31.14
N GLN A 215 -32.29 9.59 -30.41
CA GLN A 215 -33.60 9.90 -29.82
C GLN A 215 -33.44 10.58 -28.45
N PRO A 216 -34.51 11.18 -27.89
CA PRO A 216 -34.44 11.82 -26.58
C PRO A 216 -34.05 10.85 -25.46
N TRP A 217 -33.12 11.28 -24.60
CA TRP A 217 -32.66 10.53 -23.43
C TRP A 217 -33.57 10.77 -22.22
N THR A 218 -33.58 9.83 -21.28
CA THR A 218 -34.37 9.95 -20.03
C THR A 218 -33.48 10.48 -18.91
N ARG A 219 -33.92 11.55 -18.24
CA ARG A 219 -33.16 12.19 -17.14
C ARG A 219 -33.60 11.67 -15.77
N HIS A 220 -32.64 11.22 -15.00
CA HIS A 220 -32.77 10.83 -13.59
C HIS A 220 -31.91 11.76 -12.70
N VAL A 221 -32.39 12.06 -11.50
CA VAL A 221 -31.61 12.81 -10.49
C VAL A 221 -31.06 11.81 -9.49
N LEU A 222 -29.75 11.62 -9.49
CA LEU A 222 -29.07 10.72 -8.55
C LEU A 222 -28.89 11.39 -7.18
N ASP A 223 -28.37 12.62 -7.17
CA ASP A 223 -28.22 13.42 -5.95
C ASP A 223 -28.61 14.88 -6.21
N PRO A 224 -29.66 15.41 -5.55
CA PRO A 224 -30.10 16.78 -5.75
C PRO A 224 -29.18 17.84 -5.14
N ASN A 225 -28.30 17.50 -4.19
CA ASN A 225 -27.55 18.46 -3.36
C ASN A 225 -26.02 18.31 -3.46
N ALA A 226 -25.50 17.72 -4.54
CA ALA A 226 -24.09 17.38 -4.63
C ALA A 226 -23.22 18.56 -5.06
N GLY A 227 -22.16 18.85 -4.32
CA GLY A 227 -20.96 19.58 -4.82
C GLY A 227 -19.93 18.60 -5.38
N ALA A 228 -20.41 17.60 -6.12
CA ALA A 228 -19.57 16.49 -6.59
C ALA A 228 -18.70 16.96 -7.75
N HIS A 229 -17.39 16.75 -7.61
CA HIS A 229 -16.40 17.09 -8.61
C HIS A 229 -16.06 15.88 -9.47
N THR A 230 -15.63 14.77 -8.86
CA THR A 230 -15.12 13.59 -9.57
C THR A 230 -16.08 12.41 -9.48
N PRO A 231 -16.78 12.06 -10.58
CA PRO A 231 -17.57 10.84 -10.65
C PRO A 231 -16.71 9.63 -11.06
N ASN A 232 -16.97 8.48 -10.44
CA ASN A 232 -16.43 7.18 -10.84
C ASN A 232 -17.61 6.19 -10.95
N ILE A 233 -17.60 5.34 -11.98
CA ILE A 233 -18.55 4.24 -12.15
C ILE A 233 -17.77 2.92 -12.09
N VAL A 234 -18.09 2.08 -11.10
CA VAL A 234 -17.38 0.80 -10.86
C VAL A 234 -18.27 -0.11 -10.02
N ASP A 235 -18.19 -1.42 -10.23
CA ASP A 235 -18.83 -2.42 -9.36
C ASP A 235 -18.01 -2.54 -8.05
N VAL A 236 -18.50 -1.97 -6.95
CA VAL A 236 -17.75 -1.88 -5.67
C VAL A 236 -17.92 -3.11 -4.80
N ASP A 237 -19.09 -3.76 -4.86
CA ASP A 237 -19.40 -4.93 -4.05
C ASP A 237 -19.40 -6.27 -4.83
N ASN A 238 -18.96 -6.21 -6.10
CA ASN A 238 -18.70 -7.34 -6.99
C ASN A 238 -19.97 -8.19 -7.25
N ASP A 239 -21.12 -7.53 -7.31
CA ASP A 239 -22.41 -8.16 -7.58
C ASP A 239 -22.80 -8.15 -9.06
N GLY A 240 -22.00 -7.46 -9.89
CA GLY A 240 -22.13 -7.38 -11.34
C GLY A 240 -22.89 -6.14 -11.81
N ASP A 241 -23.37 -5.27 -10.93
CA ASP A 241 -23.90 -3.96 -11.30
C ASP A 241 -22.97 -2.79 -10.96
N LEU A 242 -23.03 -1.76 -11.81
CA LEU A 242 -22.16 -0.60 -11.66
C LEU A 242 -22.70 0.36 -10.61
N ASP A 243 -21.87 0.68 -9.62
CA ASP A 243 -22.11 1.69 -8.60
C ASP A 243 -21.54 3.05 -8.98
N VAL A 244 -21.84 4.08 -8.17
CA VAL A 244 -21.30 5.43 -8.36
C VAL A 244 -20.56 5.91 -7.11
N ILE A 245 -19.30 6.35 -7.27
CA ILE A 245 -18.52 7.03 -6.24
C ILE A 245 -18.29 8.49 -6.63
N LEU A 246 -18.60 9.41 -5.73
CA LEU A 246 -18.46 10.85 -5.93
C LEU A 246 -17.49 11.47 -4.91
N GLY A 247 -16.43 12.11 -5.42
CA GLY A 247 -15.61 13.07 -4.67
C GLY A 247 -16.27 14.45 -4.63
N SER A 248 -16.07 15.20 -3.56
CA SER A 248 -16.68 16.53 -3.34
C SER A 248 -15.75 17.46 -2.57
N GLU A 249 -15.67 18.73 -2.99
CA GLU A 249 -14.90 19.79 -2.31
C GLU A 249 -15.68 20.42 -1.14
N ALA A 250 -17.01 20.52 -1.25
CA ALA A 250 -17.86 21.31 -0.36
C ALA A 250 -18.86 20.47 0.47
N GLY A 251 -18.66 19.16 0.55
CA GLY A 251 -19.65 18.18 1.05
C GLY A 251 -19.26 17.48 2.36
N GLU A 252 -20.05 16.48 2.75
CA GLU A 252 -19.86 15.65 3.96
C GLU A 252 -18.80 14.53 3.81
N GLY A 253 -18.10 14.49 2.67
CA GLY A 253 -17.04 13.53 2.37
C GLY A 253 -17.19 12.83 1.01
N VAL A 254 -16.70 11.60 0.87
CA VAL A 254 -16.80 10.78 -0.35
C VAL A 254 -18.07 9.94 -0.29
N ALA A 255 -18.97 10.12 -1.25
CA ALA A 255 -20.27 9.45 -1.30
C ALA A 255 -20.25 8.27 -2.26
N LEU A 256 -20.70 7.11 -1.79
CA LEU A 256 -20.93 5.89 -2.56
C LEU A 256 -22.44 5.67 -2.71
N PHE A 257 -22.88 5.41 -3.93
CA PHE A 257 -24.25 5.10 -4.31
C PHE A 257 -24.28 3.66 -4.81
N VAL A 258 -24.70 2.75 -3.94
CA VAL A 258 -24.76 1.31 -4.27
C VAL A 258 -26.04 1.04 -5.05
N ASN A 259 -25.89 0.50 -6.25
CA ASN A 259 -26.95 0.09 -7.15
C ASN A 259 -27.62 -1.20 -6.64
N ASP A 260 -28.81 -1.53 -7.16
CA ASP A 260 -29.56 -2.72 -6.75
C ASP A 260 -29.79 -3.71 -7.90
N GLY A 261 -29.04 -3.56 -8.99
CA GLY A 261 -29.04 -4.42 -10.17
C GLY A 261 -30.34 -4.45 -10.97
N LYS A 262 -31.28 -3.53 -10.73
CA LYS A 262 -32.56 -3.52 -11.45
C LYS A 262 -32.48 -2.68 -12.72
N ALA A 263 -33.24 -3.07 -13.74
CA ALA A 263 -33.44 -2.28 -14.97
C ALA A 263 -34.03 -0.87 -14.73
N GLN A 264 -34.60 -0.63 -13.55
CA GLN A 264 -34.90 0.70 -13.04
C GLN A 264 -34.22 0.79 -11.68
N PRO A 265 -32.93 1.15 -11.67
CA PRO A 265 -32.07 0.99 -10.50
C PRO A 265 -32.48 1.96 -9.40
N SER A 266 -32.29 1.53 -8.16
CA SER A 266 -32.39 2.39 -7.00
C SER A 266 -31.07 2.42 -6.24
N PHE A 267 -30.61 3.61 -5.92
CA PHE A 267 -29.29 3.80 -5.33
C PHE A 267 -29.37 4.04 -3.82
N ARG A 268 -28.62 3.25 -3.05
CA ARG A 268 -28.42 3.47 -1.61
C ARG A 268 -27.17 4.32 -1.40
N LYS A 269 -27.38 5.59 -1.01
CA LYS A 269 -26.29 6.50 -0.64
C LYS A 269 -25.68 6.17 0.72
N GLN A 270 -24.36 6.09 0.79
CA GLN A 270 -23.55 6.03 2.01
C GLN A 270 -22.29 6.87 1.87
N PHE A 271 -21.66 7.24 2.99
CA PHE A 271 -20.36 7.93 2.98
C PHE A 271 -19.26 6.92 3.32
N VAL A 272 -18.25 6.83 2.46
CA VAL A 272 -17.08 5.94 2.64
C VAL A 272 -15.87 6.69 3.21
N ALA A 273 -15.89 8.02 3.16
CA ALA A 273 -15.02 8.89 3.93
C ALA A 273 -15.83 10.11 4.40
N MET A 274 -15.52 10.63 5.59
CA MET A 274 -16.17 11.81 6.16
C MET A 274 -15.40 13.12 5.88
N GLU A 275 -14.21 13.02 5.27
CA GLU A 275 -13.40 14.17 4.90
C GLU A 275 -13.60 14.48 3.41
N PRO A 276 -13.79 15.74 3.02
CA PRO A 276 -13.91 16.14 1.62
C PRO A 276 -12.65 15.74 0.82
N GLN A 277 -12.87 15.12 -0.33
CA GLN A 277 -11.83 14.79 -1.30
C GLN A 277 -12.22 15.39 -2.65
N HIS A 278 -11.37 16.23 -3.22
CA HIS A 278 -11.63 16.95 -4.46
C HIS A 278 -11.55 15.97 -5.65
N ASN A 279 -10.44 15.24 -5.73
CA ASN A 279 -10.24 14.19 -6.73
C ASN A 279 -10.18 12.84 -6.03
N VAL A 280 -11.03 11.92 -6.47
CA VAL A 280 -11.05 10.53 -6.02
C VAL A 280 -10.81 9.63 -7.22
N ARG A 281 -9.93 8.64 -7.05
CA ARG A 281 -9.72 7.53 -7.98
C ARG A 281 -9.95 6.22 -7.26
N VAL A 282 -10.47 5.25 -8.00
CA VAL A 282 -10.86 3.94 -7.50
C VAL A 282 -10.09 2.85 -8.24
N ALA A 283 -9.64 1.83 -7.54
CA ALA A 283 -8.97 0.66 -8.11
C ALA A 283 -8.93 -0.45 -7.05
N ASP A 284 -8.72 -1.69 -7.48
CA ASP A 284 -8.30 -2.75 -6.58
C ASP A 284 -6.76 -2.67 -6.41
N PHE A 285 -6.29 -1.92 -5.41
CA PHE A 285 -4.85 -1.69 -5.23
C PHE A 285 -4.13 -2.92 -4.68
N GLY A 286 -4.81 -3.69 -3.84
CA GLY A 286 -4.29 -4.91 -3.23
C GLY A 286 -4.38 -6.14 -4.13
N ASN A 287 -5.13 -6.07 -5.23
CA ASN A 287 -5.59 -7.23 -6.01
C ASN A 287 -6.31 -8.25 -5.11
N ASP A 288 -7.16 -7.74 -4.22
CA ASP A 288 -7.90 -8.50 -3.23
C ASP A 288 -9.39 -8.67 -3.58
N GLY A 289 -9.80 -8.06 -4.70
CA GLY A 289 -11.15 -8.09 -5.22
C GLY A 289 -12.06 -7.01 -4.64
N ASP A 290 -11.57 -6.17 -3.74
CA ASP A 290 -12.30 -5.03 -3.20
C ASP A 290 -11.87 -3.74 -3.92
N ILE A 291 -12.85 -2.92 -4.32
CA ILE A 291 -12.55 -1.61 -4.90
C ILE A 291 -12.23 -0.63 -3.78
N ASP A 292 -10.95 -0.30 -3.67
CA ASP A 292 -10.40 0.73 -2.80
C ASP A 292 -10.48 2.11 -3.46
N PHE A 293 -10.14 3.16 -2.70
CA PHE A 293 -10.02 4.49 -3.28
C PHE A 293 -8.89 5.34 -2.67
N ALA A 294 -8.37 6.23 -3.51
CA ALA A 294 -7.38 7.24 -3.16
C ALA A 294 -7.94 8.65 -3.41
N GLY A 295 -7.76 9.54 -2.46
CA GLY A 295 -8.28 10.90 -2.49
C GLY A 295 -7.20 11.96 -2.32
N THR A 296 -7.34 13.07 -3.03
CA THR A 296 -6.56 14.30 -2.81
C THR A 296 -7.49 15.49 -2.60
N ASN A 297 -7.02 16.46 -1.81
CA ASN A 297 -7.74 17.69 -1.52
C ASN A 297 -6.95 18.91 -2.04
N PHE A 298 -7.68 19.93 -2.52
CA PHE A 298 -7.14 21.16 -3.11
C PHE A 298 -6.47 22.08 -2.10
N LEU A 299 -6.69 21.86 -0.79
CA LEU A 299 -6.06 22.66 0.26
C LEU A 299 -4.57 22.36 0.39
N LYS A 300 -3.74 23.41 0.37
CA LYS A 300 -2.28 23.32 0.51
C LYS A 300 -1.89 22.54 1.78
N GLY A 301 -1.08 21.48 1.60
CA GLY A 301 -0.58 20.64 2.69
C GLY A 301 -1.50 19.50 3.08
N SER A 302 -2.59 19.27 2.34
CA SER A 302 -3.44 18.09 2.54
C SER A 302 -2.69 16.82 2.17
N PRO A 303 -2.81 15.74 2.97
CA PRO A 303 -2.22 14.46 2.63
C PRO A 303 -2.96 13.83 1.44
N LEU A 304 -2.24 13.01 0.66
CA LEU A 304 -2.84 11.93 -0.11
C LEU A 304 -3.44 10.95 0.91
N VAL A 305 -4.70 10.60 0.75
CA VAL A 305 -5.38 9.66 1.65
C VAL A 305 -5.76 8.40 0.86
N PHE A 306 -5.39 7.25 1.41
CA PHE A 306 -5.77 5.94 0.90
C PHE A 306 -6.78 5.31 1.86
N TYR A 307 -7.82 4.71 1.31
CA TYR A 307 -8.84 3.98 2.05
C TYR A 307 -8.95 2.57 1.50
N GLU A 308 -8.52 1.60 2.31
CA GLU A 308 -8.74 0.17 2.04
C GLU A 308 -10.20 -0.17 2.38
N VAL A 309 -10.97 -0.61 1.38
CA VAL A 309 -12.35 -1.03 1.54
C VAL A 309 -12.35 -2.55 1.75
N LYS A 310 -13.17 -3.03 2.71
CA LYS A 310 -13.33 -4.48 2.93
C LYS A 310 -14.76 -4.89 2.74
N CYS A 311 -15.03 -5.61 1.66
CA CYS A 311 -16.34 -6.21 1.44
C CYS A 311 -16.45 -7.55 2.19
N PRO A 312 -17.58 -7.85 2.86
CA PRO A 312 -17.73 -9.10 3.60
C PRO A 312 -17.71 -10.32 2.67
N GLY A 313 -16.61 -11.10 2.71
CA GLY A 313 -16.49 -12.36 1.97
C GLY A 313 -15.39 -12.38 0.91
N SER A 314 -14.73 -11.25 0.66
CA SER A 314 -13.58 -11.15 -0.25
C SER A 314 -12.34 -11.83 0.34
N PRO A 315 -11.49 -12.45 -0.49
CA PRO A 315 -10.19 -12.93 -0.04
C PRO A 315 -9.37 -11.74 0.46
N SER A 316 -8.72 -11.88 1.61
CA SER A 316 -7.74 -10.88 2.06
C SER A 316 -6.67 -10.68 0.99
N PRO A 317 -6.06 -9.49 0.86
CA PRO A 317 -5.00 -9.24 -0.09
C PRO A 317 -3.93 -10.32 -0.01
N PRO A 318 -3.25 -10.65 -1.12
CA PRO A 318 -2.21 -11.65 -1.12
C PRO A 318 -1.24 -11.30 -0.01
N GLU A 319 -1.31 -12.09 1.07
CA GLU A 319 -0.52 -11.86 2.27
C GLU A 319 0.93 -11.82 1.79
N VAL A 320 1.58 -10.66 1.90
CA VAL A 320 3.00 -10.50 1.54
C VAL A 320 3.74 -11.47 2.43
N ALA A 321 3.96 -12.70 1.97
CA ALA A 321 4.51 -13.73 2.83
C ALA A 321 5.95 -13.35 3.18
N PRO A 322 6.45 -13.70 4.38
CA PRO A 322 7.86 -13.55 4.66
C PRO A 322 8.69 -14.31 3.61
N PRO A 323 9.93 -13.87 3.31
CA PRO A 323 10.83 -14.65 2.46
C PRO A 323 10.87 -16.10 2.92
N LYS A 324 10.69 -17.06 2.00
CA LYS A 324 10.67 -18.49 2.35
C LYS A 324 12.05 -19.13 2.30
N ARG A 325 12.98 -18.55 1.54
CA ARG A 325 14.33 -19.08 1.37
C ARG A 325 15.06 -19.04 2.71
N SER A 326 15.62 -20.18 3.11
CA SER A 326 16.36 -20.34 4.37
C SER A 326 15.57 -20.01 5.64
N LEU A 327 14.24 -19.88 5.59
CA LEU A 327 13.40 -19.72 6.77
C LEU A 327 13.40 -21.04 7.56
N SER A 328 13.87 -20.98 8.81
CA SER A 328 14.05 -22.16 9.66
C SER A 328 13.10 -22.21 10.85
N LEU A 329 12.68 -21.06 11.36
CA LEU A 329 11.68 -20.96 12.43
C LEU A 329 10.73 -19.82 12.10
N TRP A 330 9.42 -20.08 12.18
CA TRP A 330 8.40 -19.05 12.05
C TRP A 330 7.29 -19.28 13.07
N LEU A 331 7.20 -18.38 14.05
CA LEU A 331 6.19 -18.41 15.11
C LEU A 331 5.39 -17.11 15.08
N ALA A 332 4.13 -17.18 14.68
CA ALA A 332 3.21 -16.04 14.59
C ALA A 332 2.05 -16.20 15.57
N ALA A 333 1.72 -15.18 16.37
CA ALA A 333 0.82 -15.34 17.51
C ALA A 333 -0.66 -15.53 17.10
N ASP A 334 -0.99 -15.22 15.84
CA ASP A 334 -2.27 -15.49 15.20
C ASP A 334 -2.37 -16.89 14.56
N HIS A 335 -1.28 -17.65 14.50
CA HIS A 335 -1.26 -18.99 13.91
C HIS A 335 -0.57 -20.04 14.82
N GLY A 336 -1.12 -21.25 14.85
CA GLY A 336 -0.45 -22.39 15.48
C GLY A 336 -0.29 -22.33 17.00
N VAL A 337 -0.93 -21.38 17.70
CA VAL A 337 -0.88 -21.27 19.16
C VAL A 337 -1.94 -22.19 19.81
N SER A 338 -1.49 -23.14 20.62
CA SER A 338 -2.35 -24.00 21.43
C SER A 338 -2.40 -23.49 22.87
N THR A 339 -3.60 -23.31 23.42
CA THR A 339 -3.79 -22.83 24.79
C THR A 339 -4.57 -23.80 25.67
N SER A 340 -4.25 -23.79 26.96
CA SER A 340 -5.02 -24.44 28.03
C SER A 340 -5.27 -23.42 29.13
N GLY A 341 -6.54 -23.06 29.36
CA GLY A 341 -6.90 -22.02 30.34
C GLY A 341 -6.34 -20.63 30.01
N GLY A 342 -6.19 -20.31 28.72
CA GLY A 342 -5.61 -19.04 28.25
C GLY A 342 -4.08 -18.97 28.30
N LYS A 343 -3.42 -20.05 28.74
CA LYS A 343 -1.97 -20.18 28.78
C LYS A 343 -1.46 -20.99 27.60
N VAL A 344 -0.38 -20.53 26.96
CA VAL A 344 0.20 -21.11 25.75
C VAL A 344 1.06 -22.31 26.13
N SER A 345 0.63 -23.50 25.74
CA SER A 345 1.39 -24.74 25.96
C SER A 345 2.29 -25.09 24.78
N VAL A 346 1.86 -24.75 23.56
CA VAL A 346 2.59 -24.99 22.32
C VAL A 346 2.37 -23.81 21.38
N TRP A 347 3.42 -23.38 20.69
CA TRP A 347 3.39 -22.45 19.57
C TRP A 347 4.05 -23.14 18.39
N LYS A 348 3.21 -23.54 17.43
CA LYS A 348 3.62 -24.39 16.31
C LYS A 348 4.40 -23.59 15.28
N ASP A 349 5.45 -24.19 14.75
CA ASP A 349 6.24 -23.63 13.65
C ASP A 349 5.47 -23.62 12.33
N GLN A 350 5.53 -22.49 11.63
CA GLN A 350 4.91 -22.25 10.34
C GLN A 350 5.90 -22.33 9.17
N SER A 351 7.21 -22.47 9.44
CA SER A 351 8.23 -22.56 8.38
C SER A 351 8.23 -23.89 7.63
N GLY A 352 7.55 -24.91 8.18
CA GLY A 352 7.54 -26.27 7.66
C GLY A 352 8.69 -27.14 8.17
N ARG A 353 9.51 -26.64 9.11
CA ARG A 353 10.63 -27.39 9.72
C ARG A 353 10.21 -28.15 10.98
N GLY A 354 9.07 -27.82 11.57
CA GLY A 354 8.54 -28.48 12.76
C GLY A 354 9.29 -28.11 14.05
N ILE A 355 9.84 -26.89 14.09
CA ILE A 355 10.55 -26.35 15.25
C ILE A 355 9.55 -25.69 16.22
N ASP A 356 8.64 -26.50 16.75
CA ASP A 356 7.60 -26.01 17.66
C ASP A 356 8.22 -25.52 18.97
N ALA A 357 7.73 -24.39 19.50
CA ALA A 357 8.06 -23.92 20.84
C ALA A 357 7.02 -24.44 21.83
N SER A 358 7.44 -24.96 22.98
CA SER A 358 6.51 -25.55 23.95
C SER A 358 6.90 -25.33 25.41
N GLN A 359 5.93 -25.48 26.30
CA GLN A 359 6.14 -25.47 27.75
C GLN A 359 5.22 -26.47 28.43
N THR A 360 5.82 -27.48 29.06
CA THR A 360 5.08 -28.59 29.69
C THR A 360 4.61 -28.27 31.09
N LYS A 361 5.24 -27.30 31.76
CA LYS A 361 4.90 -26.86 33.12
C LYS A 361 3.86 -25.74 33.09
N PRO A 362 2.60 -25.96 33.52
CA PRO A 362 1.53 -24.95 33.42
C PRO A 362 1.87 -23.61 34.07
N GLU A 363 2.63 -23.62 35.18
CA GLU A 363 3.04 -22.43 35.91
C GLU A 363 4.04 -21.54 35.14
N LEU A 364 4.74 -22.11 34.15
CA LEU A 364 5.71 -21.40 33.30
C LEU A 364 5.11 -20.97 31.95
N GLN A 365 3.87 -21.34 31.64
CA GLN A 365 3.27 -21.03 30.35
C GLN A 365 2.92 -19.53 30.23
N PRO A 366 3.32 -18.85 29.14
CA PRO A 366 2.90 -17.47 28.87
C PRO A 366 1.42 -17.40 28.48
N ALA A 367 0.85 -16.20 28.37
CA ALA A 367 -0.57 -16.03 28.01
C ALA A 367 -0.74 -15.58 26.56
N LEU A 368 -1.79 -16.02 25.87
CA LEU A 368 -2.18 -15.46 24.57
C LEU A 368 -3.12 -14.26 24.81
N VAL A 369 -2.83 -13.11 24.20
CA VAL A 369 -3.60 -11.88 24.37
C VAL A 369 -4.04 -11.37 23.01
N ALA A 370 -5.36 -11.33 22.75
CA ALA A 370 -5.93 -11.15 21.41
C ALA A 370 -5.68 -9.78 20.74
N ASN A 371 -5.47 -8.72 21.50
CA ASN A 371 -5.33 -7.34 21.00
C ASN A 371 -4.12 -6.66 21.65
N ALA A 372 -2.99 -7.34 21.71
CA ALA A 372 -1.80 -6.87 22.42
C ALA A 372 -0.93 -5.91 21.59
N ILE A 373 -0.87 -6.12 20.28
CA ILE A 373 -0.02 -5.34 19.38
C ILE A 373 -0.88 -4.79 18.24
N ASN A 374 -1.26 -3.51 18.30
CA ASN A 374 -2.03 -2.83 17.24
C ASN A 374 -3.26 -3.64 16.76
N GLY A 375 -4.06 -4.15 17.70
CA GLY A 375 -5.25 -4.95 17.38
C GLY A 375 -4.98 -6.41 16.99
N ARG A 376 -3.71 -6.86 16.96
CA ARG A 376 -3.29 -8.24 16.69
C ARG A 376 -2.99 -9.01 17.98
N PRO A 377 -3.11 -10.35 17.95
CA PRO A 377 -2.73 -11.19 19.08
C PRO A 377 -1.22 -11.19 19.33
N ALA A 378 -0.82 -11.40 20.58
CA ALA A 378 0.56 -11.64 20.96
C ALA A 378 0.67 -12.63 22.13
N VAL A 379 1.82 -13.29 22.24
CA VAL A 379 2.15 -14.13 23.39
C VAL A 379 2.83 -13.27 24.45
N ARG A 380 2.18 -13.11 25.60
CA ARG A 380 2.60 -12.28 26.73
C ARG A 380 3.44 -13.06 27.73
N PHE A 381 4.66 -12.58 27.93
CA PHE A 381 5.61 -13.08 28.92
C PHE A 381 5.68 -12.11 30.11
N VAL A 382 5.55 -12.66 31.31
CA VAL A 382 5.55 -11.88 32.56
C VAL A 382 6.47 -12.58 33.57
N PRO A 383 7.47 -11.87 34.13
CA PRO A 383 8.23 -12.35 35.28
C PRO A 383 7.36 -12.46 36.53
N SER A 384 7.62 -13.43 37.41
CA SER A 384 6.85 -13.58 38.65
C SER A 384 7.14 -12.48 39.68
N ASP A 385 8.35 -11.92 39.64
CA ASP A 385 8.78 -10.80 40.48
C ASP A 385 9.17 -9.60 39.59
N LEU A 386 8.25 -8.64 39.47
CA LEU A 386 8.51 -7.34 38.85
C LEU A 386 9.64 -6.64 39.63
N GLY A 387 10.81 -6.49 39.01
CA GLY A 387 11.98 -5.85 39.63
C GLY A 387 13.08 -6.80 40.11
N LYS A 388 13.05 -8.11 39.79
CA LYS A 388 14.19 -9.04 40.01
C LYS A 388 14.45 -10.00 38.86
N SER A 389 13.45 -10.25 38.00
CA SER A 389 13.59 -11.09 36.81
C SER A 389 14.23 -12.46 37.06
N THR A 390 14.09 -13.05 38.25
CA THR A 390 14.74 -14.33 38.60
C THR A 390 13.87 -15.56 38.33
N ASN A 391 12.59 -15.35 38.00
CA ASN A 391 11.64 -16.39 37.65
C ASN A 391 10.52 -15.80 36.77
N GLY A 392 9.96 -16.58 35.84
CA GLY A 392 9.00 -16.07 34.85
C GLY A 392 8.51 -17.14 33.89
N ASN A 393 7.63 -16.72 32.98
CA ASN A 393 7.11 -17.61 31.94
C ASN A 393 8.07 -17.73 30.75
N GLN A 394 8.11 -18.89 30.11
CA GLN A 394 8.98 -19.17 28.96
C GLN A 394 8.42 -20.28 28.07
N LEU A 395 8.87 -20.33 26.82
CA LEU A 395 8.73 -21.49 25.92
C LEU A 395 10.12 -21.97 25.48
N ASP A 396 10.27 -23.25 25.23
CA ASP A 396 11.53 -23.85 24.75
C ASP A 396 11.34 -24.40 23.32
N PHE A 397 12.34 -24.25 22.47
CA PHE A 397 12.40 -24.82 21.13
C PHE A 397 13.78 -25.43 20.85
N SER A 398 13.88 -26.33 19.87
CA SER A 398 15.12 -27.06 19.58
C SER A 398 15.63 -26.74 18.18
N TYR A 399 16.69 -25.94 18.09
CA TYR A 399 17.26 -25.50 16.83
C TYR A 399 18.77 -25.21 16.94
N GLU A 400 19.58 -25.92 16.15
CA GLU A 400 21.04 -25.83 16.18
C GLU A 400 21.55 -24.66 15.32
N ILE A 401 22.10 -23.63 15.97
CA ILE A 401 22.70 -22.47 15.30
C ILE A 401 24.24 -22.44 15.36
N ASN A 402 24.85 -23.40 16.06
CA ASN A 402 26.29 -23.44 16.23
C ASN A 402 26.99 -23.74 14.90
N GLY A 403 28.03 -22.97 14.57
CA GLY A 403 28.81 -23.13 13.36
C GLY A 403 28.28 -22.38 12.13
N LEU A 404 27.06 -21.81 12.20
CA LEU A 404 26.52 -20.99 11.12
C LEU A 404 27.39 -19.74 10.90
N SER A 405 27.67 -19.38 9.64
CA SER A 405 28.34 -18.12 9.27
C SER A 405 27.35 -16.99 8.98
N GLU A 406 26.09 -17.33 8.79
CA GLU A 406 25.02 -16.39 8.51
C GLU A 406 23.78 -16.74 9.34
N LEU A 407 23.08 -15.72 9.82
CA LEU A 407 21.84 -15.88 10.57
C LEU A 407 21.05 -14.56 10.51
N THR A 408 19.75 -14.62 10.26
CA THR A 408 18.87 -13.45 10.44
C THR A 408 17.81 -13.78 11.48
N ILE A 409 17.64 -12.88 12.46
CA ILE A 409 16.58 -12.98 13.48
C ILE A 409 15.70 -11.74 13.35
N ALA A 410 14.42 -11.94 13.06
CA ALA A 410 13.42 -10.88 13.02
C ALA A 410 12.38 -11.09 14.13
N LEU A 411 12.04 -10.00 14.80
CA LEU A 411 11.20 -10.02 15.99
C LEU A 411 10.22 -8.83 15.98
N VAL A 412 8.92 -9.14 16.13
CA VAL A 412 7.88 -8.16 16.44
C VAL A 412 7.52 -8.30 17.91
N SER A 413 7.78 -7.26 18.69
CA SER A 413 7.52 -7.30 20.13
C SER A 413 7.14 -5.95 20.70
N ALA A 414 6.32 -5.97 21.75
CA ALA A 414 6.04 -4.81 22.58
C ALA A 414 6.62 -4.98 23.97
N ASN A 415 7.55 -4.10 24.35
CA ASN A 415 8.20 -4.15 25.65
C ASN A 415 7.35 -3.40 26.68
N LEU A 416 6.93 -4.08 27.75
CA LEU A 416 6.08 -3.49 28.79
C LEU A 416 6.89 -2.80 29.92
N SER A 417 8.22 -2.95 29.93
CA SER A 417 9.12 -2.25 30.84
C SER A 417 9.85 -1.08 30.15
N ARG A 418 9.70 0.13 30.70
CA ARG A 418 10.60 1.28 30.42
C ARG A 418 11.89 1.09 31.22
N GLN A 419 12.96 0.50 30.68
CA GLN A 419 14.25 0.54 31.37
C GLN A 419 15.46 0.71 30.45
N CYS A 420 16.43 1.43 31.02
CA CYS A 420 17.49 2.21 30.41
C CYS A 420 18.78 1.41 30.15
N HIS A 421 19.76 2.07 29.54
CA HIS A 421 21.10 1.62 29.11
C HIS A 421 21.73 0.42 29.84
N ALA A 422 22.42 -0.40 29.03
CA ALA A 422 23.38 -1.38 29.47
C ALA A 422 24.40 -0.77 30.46
N PHE A 423 24.59 -1.44 31.60
CA PHE A 423 25.66 -1.24 32.59
C PHE A 423 25.71 0.07 33.40
N GLY A 424 24.64 0.87 33.47
CA GLY A 424 24.65 2.07 34.31
C GLY A 424 23.28 2.65 34.63
N CYS A 425 22.58 2.09 35.62
CA CYS A 425 21.50 2.77 36.31
C CYS A 425 21.84 2.92 37.79
N GLU A 426 21.86 4.15 38.29
CA GLU A 426 21.78 4.49 39.71
C GLU A 426 20.37 4.17 40.23
N ASN A 427 19.98 2.89 40.27
CA ASN A 427 18.98 2.37 41.19
C ASN A 427 19.06 0.84 41.18
N THR A 428 19.43 0.31 42.34
CA THR A 428 19.84 -1.08 42.63
C THR A 428 18.67 -2.07 42.67
N LEU A 429 17.74 -2.01 41.70
CA LEU A 429 16.63 -2.95 41.62
C LEU A 429 16.64 -3.85 40.38
N ASP A 430 17.20 -3.44 39.22
CA ASP A 430 17.13 -4.24 37.98
C ASP A 430 18.48 -4.33 37.23
N ASN A 431 19.43 -5.10 37.75
CA ASN A 431 20.78 -5.26 37.17
C ASN A 431 20.86 -6.08 35.87
N HIS A 432 19.75 -6.37 35.18
CA HIS A 432 19.70 -7.40 34.13
C HIS A 432 18.99 -7.02 32.83
N GLY A 433 18.69 -5.74 32.59
CA GLY A 433 17.89 -5.26 31.45
C GLY A 433 18.22 -5.88 30.08
N THR A 434 19.48 -5.86 29.65
CA THR A 434 19.93 -6.43 28.34
C THR A 434 20.01 -7.95 28.32
N LEU A 435 19.87 -8.62 29.46
CA LEU A 435 19.97 -10.07 29.56
C LEU A 435 18.61 -10.76 29.37
N ALA A 436 17.51 -10.06 29.68
CA ALA A 436 16.15 -10.55 29.58
C ALA A 436 15.66 -10.56 28.12
N ALA A 437 15.94 -11.65 27.42
CA ALA A 437 15.73 -11.74 25.99
C ALA A 437 14.39 -12.38 25.60
N PRO A 438 13.63 -11.77 24.67
CA PRO A 438 12.50 -12.43 24.00
C PRO A 438 12.89 -13.72 23.30
N ILE A 439 14.10 -13.78 22.72
CA ILE A 439 14.64 -14.99 22.09
C ILE A 439 16.11 -15.17 22.46
N SER A 440 16.50 -16.39 22.81
CA SER A 440 17.90 -16.71 23.13
C SER A 440 18.28 -18.17 22.85
N TRP A 441 19.59 -18.40 22.71
CA TRP A 441 20.23 -19.72 22.78
C TRP A 441 21.32 -19.68 23.84
N GLN A 442 21.25 -20.60 24.79
CA GLN A 442 22.29 -20.74 25.80
C GLN A 442 23.60 -21.22 25.17
N GLN A 443 24.73 -20.85 25.77
CA GLN A 443 26.02 -21.37 25.36
C GLN A 443 26.54 -22.48 26.26
N SER A 444 27.46 -23.30 25.75
CA SER A 444 28.07 -24.43 26.46
C SER A 444 28.96 -24.03 27.65
N GLY A 445 29.11 -22.73 27.94
CA GLY A 445 29.71 -22.20 29.16
C GLY A 445 28.91 -21.03 29.73
N ASP A 446 29.05 -20.75 31.03
CA ASP A 446 28.22 -19.79 31.78
C ASP A 446 28.42 -18.31 31.41
N TRP A 447 29.38 -18.02 30.52
CA TRP A 447 29.83 -16.68 30.17
C TRP A 447 29.10 -16.06 28.95
N GLY A 448 28.22 -16.80 28.25
CA GLY A 448 27.60 -16.28 27.03
C GLY A 448 26.20 -16.80 26.67
N THR A 449 25.52 -16.05 25.82
CA THR A 449 24.17 -16.33 25.28
C THR A 449 24.06 -15.66 23.93
N THR A 450 23.53 -16.34 22.91
CA THR A 450 23.10 -15.68 21.66
C THR A 450 21.70 -15.16 21.87
N TYR A 451 21.43 -13.89 21.59
CA TYR A 451 20.13 -13.29 21.88
C TYR A 451 19.89 -12.00 21.09
N LEU A 452 18.63 -11.57 21.06
CA LEU A 452 18.19 -10.27 20.57
C LEU A 452 17.17 -9.66 21.55
N THR A 453 17.43 -8.46 22.07
CA THR A 453 16.55 -7.74 23.01
C THR A 453 16.18 -6.35 22.47
N PRO A 454 14.93 -6.11 22.05
CA PRO A 454 14.49 -4.83 21.48
C PRO A 454 13.86 -3.91 22.54
N LEU A 455 14.60 -3.49 23.56
CA LEU A 455 14.09 -2.66 24.65
C LEU A 455 13.68 -1.27 24.16
N GLN A 456 12.76 -0.59 24.86
CA GLN A 456 12.26 0.73 24.45
C GLN A 456 13.38 1.77 24.26
N GLY A 457 14.41 1.75 25.14
CA GLY A 457 15.52 2.70 25.10
C GLY A 457 16.78 2.23 24.37
N ASN A 458 16.96 0.92 24.15
CA ASN A 458 18.12 0.37 23.45
C ASN A 458 17.82 -1.01 22.85
N VAL A 459 18.59 -1.42 21.86
CA VAL A 459 18.63 -2.80 21.39
C VAL A 459 19.96 -3.41 21.76
N SER A 460 19.94 -4.58 22.39
CA SER A 460 21.14 -5.37 22.66
C SER A 460 21.04 -6.70 21.94
N PHE A 461 22.13 -7.14 21.30
CA PHE A 461 22.16 -8.43 20.61
C PHE A 461 23.56 -9.02 20.57
N ARG A 462 23.62 -10.33 20.33
CA ARG A 462 24.86 -11.10 20.29
C ARG A 462 24.66 -12.37 19.48
N PHE A 463 25.56 -12.64 18.52
CA PHE A 463 25.59 -13.87 17.71
C PHE A 463 26.69 -14.84 18.14
N GLY A 464 26.74 -15.19 19.43
CA GLY A 464 27.58 -16.25 19.99
C GLY A 464 29.08 -16.20 19.65
N THR A 465 29.86 -15.57 20.52
CA THR A 465 31.16 -14.98 20.13
C THR A 465 32.40 -15.69 20.70
N GLY A 466 32.29 -16.79 21.45
CA GLY A 466 33.50 -17.45 21.99
C GLY A 466 34.23 -16.71 23.12
N GLU A 467 33.85 -15.46 23.41
CA GLU A 467 34.55 -14.51 24.29
C GLU A 467 33.62 -13.91 25.36
N GLU A 468 34.14 -13.51 26.52
CA GLU A 468 33.35 -12.80 27.53
C GLU A 468 33.05 -11.35 27.07
N ASP A 469 31.85 -10.84 27.39
CA ASP A 469 31.44 -9.44 27.20
C ASP A 469 31.44 -8.84 25.78
N ASN A 470 31.53 -9.64 24.72
CA ASN A 470 31.31 -9.16 23.35
C ASN A 470 29.80 -9.01 23.04
N VAL A 471 29.22 -7.92 23.54
CA VAL A 471 27.80 -7.54 23.38
C VAL A 471 27.71 -6.29 22.51
N THR A 472 26.80 -6.31 21.53
CA THR A 472 26.48 -5.12 20.74
C THR A 472 25.25 -4.44 21.32
N VAL A 473 25.36 -3.13 21.60
CA VAL A 473 24.27 -2.29 22.10
C VAL A 473 24.08 -1.10 21.16
N TYR A 474 22.83 -0.82 20.80
CA TYR A 474 22.40 0.34 20.04
C TYR A 474 21.41 1.16 20.86
N ASP A 475 21.75 2.40 21.19
CA ASP A 475 20.87 3.30 21.94
C ASP A 475 19.85 3.96 21.01
N ARG A 476 18.57 3.83 21.35
CA ARG A 476 17.48 4.34 20.51
C ARG A 476 17.32 5.85 20.75
N PRO A 477 17.27 6.67 19.68
CA PRO A 477 16.90 8.08 19.82
C PRO A 477 15.45 8.20 20.30
N SER A 478 15.11 9.32 20.94
CA SER A 478 13.76 9.55 21.47
C SER A 478 12.65 9.48 20.41
N SER A 479 12.99 9.73 19.14
CA SER A 479 12.10 9.63 17.98
C SER A 479 11.69 8.21 17.60
N VAL A 480 12.33 7.17 18.16
CA VAL A 480 12.08 5.74 17.83
C VAL A 480 11.63 4.96 19.09
N MET A 481 11.22 5.68 20.15
CA MET A 481 10.71 5.09 21.39
C MET A 481 9.23 4.69 21.25
N GLU A 482 8.97 3.67 20.44
CA GLU A 482 7.64 3.09 20.27
C GLU A 482 7.40 1.94 21.25
N SER A 483 6.13 1.70 21.58
CA SER A 483 5.74 0.60 22.47
C SER A 483 5.86 -0.76 21.79
N VAL A 484 5.67 -0.81 20.47
CA VAL A 484 5.81 -1.97 19.58
C VAL A 484 6.99 -1.70 18.64
N THR A 485 7.86 -2.68 18.41
CA THR A 485 8.94 -2.53 17.41
C THR A 485 9.14 -3.79 16.57
N VAL A 486 9.39 -3.59 15.28
CA VAL A 486 10.00 -4.58 14.40
C VAL A 486 11.52 -4.42 14.46
N THR A 487 12.22 -5.46 14.93
CA THR A 487 13.68 -5.47 15.04
C THR A 487 14.26 -6.65 14.27
N VAL A 488 15.24 -6.38 13.40
CA VAL A 488 15.92 -7.43 12.61
C VAL A 488 17.43 -7.33 12.83
N ALA A 489 18.03 -8.40 13.32
CA ALA A 489 19.49 -8.54 13.43
C ALA A 489 19.98 -9.53 12.37
N VAL A 490 21.01 -9.14 11.61
CA VAL A 490 21.57 -9.93 10.50
C VAL A 490 23.04 -10.18 10.77
N LYS A 491 23.47 -11.43 10.71
CA LYS A 491 24.88 -11.82 10.67
C LYS A 491 25.25 -12.28 9.26
N LYS A 492 26.34 -11.73 8.74
CA LYS A 492 26.97 -12.10 7.47
C LYS A 492 28.47 -12.24 7.65
N GLY A 493 28.90 -13.44 8.02
CA GLY A 493 30.29 -13.71 8.37
C GLY A 493 30.74 -12.85 9.55
N ALA A 494 31.75 -11.99 9.31
CA ALA A 494 32.33 -11.10 10.31
C ALA A 494 31.61 -9.74 10.44
N VAL A 495 30.49 -9.55 9.73
CA VAL A 495 29.68 -8.33 9.75
C VAL A 495 28.32 -8.64 10.36
N GLU A 496 27.83 -7.73 11.20
CA GLU A 496 26.53 -7.80 11.84
C GLU A 496 25.78 -6.47 11.65
N ASP A 497 24.56 -6.53 11.11
CA ASP A 497 23.70 -5.37 10.88
C ASP A 497 22.47 -5.42 11.79
N LEU A 498 21.99 -4.25 12.20
CA LEU A 498 20.74 -4.07 12.94
C LEU A 498 19.79 -3.15 12.18
N TYR A 499 18.54 -3.58 12.07
CA TYR A 499 17.44 -2.81 11.51
C TYR A 499 16.34 -2.62 12.56
N ILE A 500 15.79 -1.42 12.63
CA ILE A 500 14.65 -1.07 13.50
C ILE A 500 13.61 -0.35 12.65
N GLN A 501 12.37 -0.85 12.66
CA GLN A 501 11.28 -0.33 11.81
C GLN A 501 11.73 -0.18 10.33
N GLY A 502 12.45 -1.18 9.83
CA GLY A 502 12.98 -1.25 8.47
C GLY A 502 14.25 -0.45 8.19
N ASN A 503 14.60 0.53 9.04
CA ASN A 503 15.80 1.33 8.86
C ASN A 503 17.03 0.60 9.38
N LYS A 504 18.11 0.52 8.59
CA LYS A 504 19.41 0.05 9.07
C LYS A 504 20.01 1.09 10.02
N VAL A 505 20.17 0.74 11.29
CA VAL A 505 20.61 1.66 12.35
C VAL A 505 22.04 1.41 12.82
N LEU A 506 22.58 0.20 12.61
CA LEU A 506 23.93 -0.16 13.02
C LEU A 506 24.54 -1.19 12.08
N THR A 507 25.84 -1.06 11.83
CA THR A 507 26.71 -2.08 11.23
C THR A 507 27.93 -2.24 12.12
N VAL A 508 28.24 -3.48 12.52
CA VAL A 508 29.44 -3.83 13.29
C VAL A 508 30.30 -4.79 12.47
N SER A 509 31.59 -4.49 12.37
CA SER A 509 32.58 -5.31 11.66
C SER A 509 33.55 -5.98 12.62
N ASN A 510 34.35 -6.92 12.10
CA ASN A 510 35.36 -7.68 12.85
C ASN A 510 34.77 -8.61 13.94
N GLN A 511 33.53 -9.05 13.74
CA GLN A 511 32.93 -10.08 14.58
C GLN A 511 33.45 -11.47 14.18
N LEU A 512 33.21 -12.48 15.03
CA LEU A 512 33.54 -13.86 14.67
C LEU A 512 32.80 -14.27 13.39
N THR A 513 33.50 -14.92 12.47
CA THR A 513 32.90 -15.34 11.18
C THR A 513 31.80 -16.38 11.35
N THR A 514 31.91 -17.26 12.34
CA THR A 514 30.91 -18.30 12.63
C THR A 514 30.45 -18.24 14.08
N LEU A 515 29.18 -18.54 14.30
CA LEU A 515 28.61 -18.70 15.64
C LEU A 515 29.33 -19.84 16.37
N LYS A 516 29.76 -19.61 17.60
CA LYS A 516 30.44 -20.62 18.42
C LYS A 516 29.82 -20.80 19.79
N ASN A 517 29.88 -22.04 20.27
CA ASN A 517 29.46 -22.50 21.59
C ASN A 517 27.96 -22.39 21.87
N ASN A 518 27.10 -22.26 20.86
CA ASN A 518 25.66 -22.28 21.07
C ASN A 518 25.15 -23.69 21.29
N LYS A 519 24.20 -23.87 22.21
CA LYS A 519 23.44 -25.11 22.37
C LYS A 519 22.31 -25.17 21.36
N THR A 520 21.81 -26.38 21.10
CA THR A 520 20.60 -26.63 20.32
C THR A 520 19.34 -26.07 20.99
N LEU A 521 19.31 -26.02 22.32
CA LEU A 521 18.16 -25.54 23.08
C LEU A 521 18.07 -24.00 22.97
N GLY A 522 16.99 -23.54 22.35
CA GLY A 522 16.58 -22.15 22.32
C GLY A 522 15.41 -21.88 23.25
N HIS A 523 15.25 -20.62 23.63
CA HIS A 523 14.20 -20.16 24.53
C HIS A 523 13.49 -18.94 23.98
N LEU A 524 12.19 -18.85 24.26
CA LEU A 524 11.40 -17.63 24.17
C LEU A 524 11.07 -17.15 25.57
N GLY A 525 11.38 -15.88 25.84
CA GLY A 525 11.10 -15.21 27.12
C GLY A 525 12.08 -15.51 28.26
N LEU A 526 13.09 -16.36 28.04
CA LEU A 526 14.21 -16.61 28.95
C LEU A 526 15.52 -16.20 28.26
N GLY A 527 16.34 -15.42 28.95
CA GLY A 527 17.65 -14.98 28.50
C GLY A 527 18.79 -15.40 29.44
N ARG A 528 19.87 -14.62 29.46
CA ARG A 528 21.11 -14.98 30.19
C ARG A 528 20.88 -14.92 31.70
N ALA A 529 21.57 -15.79 32.45
CA ALA A 529 21.57 -15.80 33.92
C ALA A 529 20.15 -15.96 34.52
N ASN A 530 19.27 -16.68 33.84
CA ASN A 530 17.87 -16.89 34.22
C ASN A 530 17.07 -15.58 34.37
N THR A 531 17.26 -14.67 33.41
CA THR A 531 16.51 -13.42 33.32
C THR A 531 15.34 -13.56 32.36
N TYR A 532 14.18 -13.04 32.72
CA TYR A 532 12.92 -13.25 32.02
C TYR A 532 12.41 -11.98 31.36
N PHE A 533 11.99 -12.13 30.11
CA PHE A 533 11.40 -11.06 29.30
C PHE A 533 10.06 -10.61 29.88
N HIS A 534 9.83 -9.30 29.85
CA HIS A 534 8.56 -8.69 30.26
C HIS A 534 7.95 -7.92 29.08
N GLY A 535 7.10 -8.59 28.33
CA GLY A 535 6.49 -8.00 27.15
C GLY A 535 5.69 -8.99 26.33
N ASP A 536 5.25 -8.50 25.18
CA ASP A 536 4.47 -9.23 24.20
C ASP A 536 5.34 -9.57 23.00
N ILE A 537 5.24 -10.81 22.50
CA ILE A 537 5.84 -11.24 21.24
C ILE A 537 4.71 -11.52 20.25
N GLY A 538 4.64 -10.73 19.18
CA GLY A 538 3.69 -10.95 18.10
C GLY A 538 4.22 -11.99 17.12
N GLU A 539 5.50 -11.88 16.75
CA GLU A 539 6.08 -12.75 15.73
C GLU A 539 7.59 -12.92 15.84
N VAL A 540 8.06 -14.13 15.53
CA VAL A 540 9.48 -14.52 15.49
C VAL A 540 9.77 -15.22 14.17
N LEU A 541 10.77 -14.73 13.42
CA LEU A 541 11.31 -15.41 12.24
C LEU A 541 12.82 -15.56 12.36
N VAL A 542 13.33 -16.76 12.05
CA VAL A 542 14.77 -17.06 12.05
C VAL A 542 15.16 -17.70 10.72
N TYR A 543 16.24 -17.19 10.13
CA TYR A 543 16.77 -17.64 8.84
C TYR A 543 18.21 -18.12 8.94
N GLU A 544 18.53 -19.23 8.27
CA GLU A 544 19.90 -19.78 8.09
C GLU A 544 20.73 -19.01 7.04
N ALA A 545 20.40 -17.74 6.83
CA ALA A 545 21.06 -16.91 5.83
C ALA A 545 21.06 -15.45 6.29
N ALA A 546 22.01 -14.70 5.74
CA ALA A 546 21.93 -13.25 5.71
C ALA A 546 20.93 -12.90 4.61
N LEU A 547 19.79 -12.33 4.98
CA LEU A 547 18.81 -11.90 3.99
C LEU A 547 19.42 -10.82 3.09
N SER A 548 19.16 -10.94 1.79
CA SER A 548 19.47 -9.90 0.81
C SER A 548 18.63 -8.65 1.06
N GLU A 549 18.99 -7.53 0.44
CA GLU A 549 18.23 -6.29 0.55
C GLU A 549 16.78 -6.45 0.08
N ALA A 550 16.56 -7.17 -1.03
CA ALA A 550 15.22 -7.50 -1.51
C ALA A 550 14.42 -8.36 -0.51
N GLU A 551 15.05 -9.37 0.09
CA GLU A 551 14.39 -10.21 1.10
C GLU A 551 14.11 -9.44 2.40
N LEU A 552 15.01 -8.55 2.82
CA LEU A 552 14.78 -7.66 3.95
C LEU A 552 13.62 -6.71 3.68
N ASN A 553 13.52 -6.14 2.47
CA ASN A 553 12.40 -5.29 2.07
C ASN A 553 11.08 -6.08 2.06
N GLN A 554 11.07 -7.30 1.51
CA GLN A 554 9.90 -8.18 1.54
C GLN A 554 9.48 -8.51 2.98
N LEU A 555 10.44 -8.88 3.84
CA LEU A 555 10.17 -9.18 5.25
C LEU A 555 9.62 -7.96 5.99
N GLN A 556 10.15 -6.77 5.70
CA GLN A 556 9.67 -5.52 6.27
C GLN A 556 8.26 -5.19 5.79
N ALA A 557 7.97 -5.35 4.50
CA ALA A 557 6.63 -5.15 3.95
C ALA A 557 5.61 -6.08 4.62
N TYR A 558 5.95 -7.37 4.76
CA TYR A 558 5.13 -8.35 5.50
C TYR A 558 4.83 -7.89 6.93
N LEU A 559 5.88 -7.63 7.72
CA LEU A 559 5.72 -7.30 9.14
C LEU A 559 5.06 -5.93 9.35
N LYS A 560 5.33 -4.96 8.48
CA LYS A 560 4.73 -3.62 8.52
C LYS A 560 3.25 -3.69 8.15
N GLY A 561 2.88 -4.38 7.07
CA GLY A 561 1.48 -4.55 6.68
C GLY A 561 0.66 -5.30 7.75
N LYS A 562 1.29 -6.20 8.49
CA LYS A 562 0.63 -6.98 9.54
C LYS A 562 0.47 -6.24 10.87
N TYR A 563 1.47 -5.47 11.30
CA TYR A 563 1.55 -4.90 12.66
C TYR A 563 1.62 -3.37 12.73
N SER A 564 1.50 -2.64 11.62
CA SER A 564 1.39 -1.17 11.68
C SER A 564 0.02 -0.74 12.24
N PRO A 565 -0.06 0.42 12.94
CA PRO A 565 -1.30 0.89 13.58
C PRO A 565 -2.43 1.22 12.61
#